data_AF-A0A1S3XTR6-F1
#
_entry.id   AF-A0A1S3XTR6-F1
#
_cell.length_a   1.000
_cell.length_b   1.000
_cell.length_c   1.000
_cell.angle_alpha   90.00
_cell.angle_beta   90.00
_cell.angle_gamma   90.00
#
_symmetry.space_group_name_H-M   'P 1'
#
loop_
_entity.id
_entity.type
_entity.pdbx_description
1 polymer ?
#
loop_
_entity_poly.entity_id
_entity_poly.type
_entity_poly.pdbx_seq_one_letter_code
_entity_poly.pdbx_strand_id
1 'polypeptide(L)'
;MENITSLSLGVKGNEFLDATMAAMKQAVAGCSVESQEKVLRKAFDMMATCSLFLSKDLILGTNRFNKKSQLGQTFDGLSCRDEWITSLFASVVIALRPQTRIPNIRLLLQLLTTTLLEGHLPSAQALGSLVNKLPVNISEDCSLEEVIDTLFKNEMWCNIIIGKEGNDGGAVNMGNPRISSMNSHAVIGLAWIGKGLLMRGHEKLKDVTMTFLSELVSSGHNGNLLPFKDQMKDGAEHEVLCLRKSAADAFHILMSDSDACLNRNYHAIVRPLYKQRFFNIMLPMFLSAIVKCDSSTTRCFLYQAFAHLISETPLAAIVGDAKKVLPVILDCFLMLSKDVSHKEIIYSVIIVLSGIITDKNGQEAIIENAPTVICRLTELTSYPHMMVIRETAIQCLAAMSELPHARIYPMRTQVLQALSKALDDTKRVVRQEAVKCRQAWASITSRSLHF
;
A
#
# COMPACT_ATOMS: atom_id res chain seq x y z
N MET A 1 24.57 1.49 33.00
CA MET A 1 25.17 1.71 31.67
C MET A 1 25.05 0.44 30.82
N GLU A 2 23.89 -0.24 30.84
CA GLU A 2 23.67 -1.58 30.24
C GLU A 2 22.47 -1.65 29.27
N ASN A 3 21.79 -0.52 28.99
CA ASN A 3 20.59 -0.49 28.12
C ASN A 3 20.86 -0.10 26.66
N ILE A 4 22.12 0.06 26.25
CA ILE A 4 22.49 0.47 24.88
C ILE A 4 22.92 -0.74 24.02
N THR A 5 23.40 -1.81 24.63
CA THR A 5 23.90 -3.01 23.94
C THR A 5 22.77 -3.94 23.44
N SER A 6 21.66 -4.07 24.17
CA SER A 6 20.51 -4.92 23.78
C SER A 6 19.77 -4.40 22.54
N LEU A 7 19.58 -3.09 22.42
CA LEU A 7 19.03 -2.44 21.22
C LEU A 7 19.92 -2.62 19.99
N SER A 8 21.25 -2.57 20.16
CA SER A 8 22.20 -2.78 19.05
C SER A 8 22.26 -4.22 18.57
N LEU A 9 21.99 -5.19 19.45
CA LEU A 9 21.98 -6.62 19.12
C LEU A 9 20.71 -7.02 18.36
N GLY A 10 19.56 -6.44 18.72
CA GLY A 10 18.29 -6.66 18.02
C GLY A 10 18.28 -6.11 16.59
N VAL A 11 18.82 -4.90 16.38
CA VAL A 11 18.94 -4.31 15.04
C VAL A 11 19.90 -5.12 14.15
N LYS A 12 21.06 -5.52 14.67
CA LYS A 12 22.00 -6.41 13.95
C LYS A 12 21.43 -7.81 13.69
N GLY A 13 20.61 -8.33 14.61
CA GLY A 13 19.92 -9.60 14.44
C GLY A 13 18.91 -9.57 13.30
N ASN A 14 18.16 -8.48 13.16
CA ASN A 14 17.21 -8.29 12.07
C ASN A 14 17.91 -8.11 10.72
N GLU A 15 18.99 -7.31 10.66
CA GLU A 15 19.81 -7.19 9.44
C GLU A 15 20.40 -8.53 8.99
N PHE A 16 20.85 -9.36 9.94
CA PHE A 16 21.36 -10.69 9.64
C PHE A 16 20.26 -11.64 9.18
N LEU A 17 19.07 -11.61 9.80
CA LEU A 17 17.92 -12.39 9.36
C LEU A 17 17.51 -11.99 7.94
N ASP A 18 17.43 -10.69 7.65
CA ASP A 18 17.10 -10.17 6.31
C ASP A 18 18.10 -10.64 5.25
N ALA A 19 19.40 -10.57 5.56
CA ALA A 19 20.46 -11.07 4.68
C ALA A 19 20.35 -12.59 4.47
N THR A 20 20.04 -13.35 5.53
CA THR A 20 19.87 -14.81 5.46
C THR A 20 18.63 -15.19 4.67
N MET A 21 17.51 -14.48 4.84
CA MET A 21 16.30 -14.64 4.03
C MET A 21 16.57 -14.34 2.55
N ALA A 22 17.30 -13.26 2.25
CA ALA A 22 17.69 -12.91 0.89
C ALA A 22 18.55 -14.02 0.27
N ALA A 23 19.56 -14.51 0.98
CA ALA A 23 20.40 -15.62 0.54
C ALA A 23 19.59 -16.91 0.32
N MET A 24 18.68 -17.24 1.24
CA MET A 24 17.79 -18.40 1.12
C MET A 24 16.92 -18.29 -0.12
N LYS A 25 16.27 -17.13 -0.35
CA LYS A 25 15.43 -16.91 -1.54
C LYS A 25 16.22 -17.09 -2.83
N GLN A 26 17.42 -16.51 -2.92
CA GLN A 26 18.27 -16.61 -4.10
C GLN A 26 18.74 -18.06 -4.34
N ALA A 27 19.18 -18.75 -3.29
CA ALA A 27 19.61 -20.14 -3.37
C ALA A 27 18.48 -21.06 -3.86
N VAL A 28 17.28 -20.94 -3.26
CA VAL A 28 16.12 -21.74 -3.65
C VAL A 28 15.64 -21.38 -5.05
N ALA A 29 15.59 -20.10 -5.42
CA ALA A 29 15.15 -19.68 -6.75
C ALA A 29 16.04 -20.22 -7.87
N GLY A 30 17.34 -20.37 -7.61
CA GLY A 30 18.32 -20.96 -8.54
C GLY A 30 18.19 -22.48 -8.72
N CYS A 31 17.50 -23.18 -7.81
CA CYS A 31 17.36 -24.63 -7.87
C CYS A 31 16.44 -25.12 -9.02
N SER A 32 16.67 -26.37 -9.44
CA SER A 32 15.73 -27.14 -10.26
C SER A 32 14.47 -27.49 -9.47
N VAL A 33 13.36 -27.79 -10.16
CA VAL A 33 12.07 -28.14 -9.50
C VAL A 33 12.24 -29.30 -8.52
N GLU A 34 12.91 -30.38 -8.92
CA GLU A 34 13.18 -31.53 -8.04
C GLU A 34 13.99 -31.16 -6.79
N SER A 35 14.94 -30.23 -6.94
CA SER A 35 15.74 -29.75 -5.81
C SER A 35 14.92 -28.86 -4.89
N GLN A 36 14.03 -28.01 -5.44
CA GLN A 36 13.09 -27.21 -4.66
C GLN A 36 12.13 -28.09 -3.86
N GLU A 37 11.63 -29.20 -4.42
CA GLU A 37 10.79 -30.16 -3.68
C GLU A 37 11.54 -30.81 -2.50
N LYS A 38 12.82 -31.18 -2.69
CA LYS A 38 13.67 -31.71 -1.61
C LYS A 38 13.91 -30.68 -0.51
N VAL A 39 14.20 -29.44 -0.88
CA VAL A 39 14.40 -28.34 0.08
C VAL A 39 13.11 -28.08 0.84
N LEU A 40 11.97 -28.00 0.15
CA LEU A 40 10.67 -27.78 0.75
C LEU A 40 10.31 -28.87 1.77
N ARG A 41 10.53 -30.14 1.43
CA ARG A 41 10.29 -31.26 2.36
C ARG A 41 11.11 -31.13 3.64
N LYS A 42 12.41 -30.85 3.52
CA LYS A 42 13.28 -30.61 4.68
C LYS A 42 12.83 -29.39 5.49
N ALA A 43 12.36 -28.34 4.81
CA ALA A 43 11.86 -27.15 5.48
C ALA A 43 10.58 -27.45 6.28
N PHE A 44 9.69 -28.32 5.77
CA PHE A 44 8.55 -28.84 6.54
C PHE A 44 8.98 -29.65 7.77
N ASP A 45 9.98 -30.53 7.64
CA ASP A 45 10.50 -31.30 8.78
C ASP A 45 11.06 -30.37 9.87
N MET A 46 11.72 -29.27 9.47
CA MET A 46 12.19 -28.24 10.41
C MET A 46 11.05 -27.46 11.04
N MET A 47 10.01 -27.09 10.27
CA MET A 47 8.81 -26.47 10.83
C MET A 47 8.11 -27.37 11.85
N ALA A 48 8.21 -28.69 11.72
CA ALA A 48 7.64 -29.63 12.69
C ALA A 48 8.28 -29.52 14.09
N THR A 49 9.46 -28.90 14.20
CA THR A 49 10.14 -28.62 15.47
C THR A 49 9.71 -27.30 16.12
N CYS A 50 8.92 -26.47 15.43
CA CYS A 50 8.37 -25.24 15.97
C CYS A 50 7.19 -25.52 16.91
N SER A 51 7.09 -24.72 17.97
CA SER A 51 6.03 -24.84 18.99
C SER A 51 4.62 -24.71 18.39
N LEU A 52 4.47 -23.88 17.35
CA LEU A 52 3.23 -23.68 16.59
C LEU A 52 2.75 -24.95 15.88
N PHE A 53 3.68 -25.75 15.35
CA PHE A 53 3.37 -26.99 14.64
C PHE A 53 3.00 -28.13 15.60
N LEU A 54 3.58 -28.12 16.80
CA LEU A 54 3.31 -29.08 17.88
C LEU A 54 1.96 -28.82 18.59
N SER A 55 1.33 -27.67 18.35
CA SER A 55 -0.02 -27.42 18.83
C SER A 55 -0.99 -28.44 18.19
N LYS A 56 -1.67 -29.23 19.03
CA LYS A 56 -2.60 -30.30 18.62
C LYS A 56 -3.74 -29.81 17.68
N ASP A 57 -3.94 -28.50 17.59
CA ASP A 57 -4.94 -27.84 16.75
C ASP A 57 -4.57 -27.78 15.25
N LEU A 58 -3.27 -27.85 14.88
CA LEU A 58 -2.83 -27.84 13.47
C LEU A 58 -2.84 -29.25 12.82
N ILE A 59 -2.57 -30.28 13.61
CA ILE A 59 -2.29 -31.65 13.12
C ILE A 59 -3.57 -32.39 12.73
N LEU A 60 -4.72 -32.06 13.33
CA LEU A 60 -5.89 -32.92 13.25
C LEU A 60 -6.80 -32.66 12.03
N GLY A 61 -6.43 -31.78 11.10
CA GLY A 61 -7.17 -31.52 9.85
C GLY A 61 -8.67 -31.26 10.02
N THR A 62 -9.12 -31.02 11.24
CA THR A 62 -10.52 -30.99 11.61
C THR A 62 -11.00 -29.58 11.39
N ASN A 63 -12.13 -29.46 10.71
CA ASN A 63 -12.88 -28.24 10.43
C ASN A 63 -13.10 -27.38 11.68
N ARG A 64 -12.06 -26.66 12.10
CA ARG A 64 -12.07 -25.65 13.15
C ARG A 64 -11.69 -24.28 12.61
N PHE A 65 -11.92 -24.05 11.32
CA PHE A 65 -12.08 -22.70 10.78
C PHE A 65 -13.16 -21.91 11.55
N ASN A 66 -14.06 -22.59 12.29
CA ASN A 66 -15.27 -22.01 12.88
C ASN A 66 -15.40 -22.10 14.42
N LYS A 67 -14.32 -22.37 15.18
CA LYS A 67 -14.48 -22.46 16.65
C LYS A 67 -13.22 -22.10 17.43
N LYS A 68 -13.02 -20.80 17.66
CA LYS A 68 -12.29 -20.30 18.83
C LYS A 68 -12.70 -18.85 19.19
N SER A 69 -13.91 -18.69 19.72
CA SER A 69 -14.32 -17.49 20.49
C SER A 69 -14.31 -17.71 22.00
N GLN A 70 -13.91 -18.88 22.51
CA GLN A 70 -13.91 -19.15 23.95
C GLN A 70 -12.72 -20.03 24.34
N LEU A 71 -11.55 -19.41 24.54
CA LEU A 71 -10.68 -19.71 25.67
C LEU A 71 -9.59 -18.64 25.74
N GLY A 72 -9.62 -17.82 26.80
CA GLY A 72 -8.58 -16.86 27.12
C GLY A 72 -7.27 -17.57 27.47
N GLN A 73 -6.51 -17.98 26.46
CA GLN A 73 -5.09 -18.26 26.59
C GLN A 73 -4.34 -17.10 25.96
N THR A 74 -3.61 -16.39 26.81
CA THR A 74 -2.56 -15.45 26.45
C THR A 74 -1.52 -16.19 25.60
N PHE A 75 -1.67 -16.16 24.27
CA PHE A 75 -0.56 -16.45 23.38
C PHE A 75 0.41 -15.26 23.52
N ASP A 76 1.54 -15.50 24.18
CA ASP A 76 2.74 -14.70 23.97
C ASP A 76 3.16 -14.88 22.51
N GLY A 77 3.64 -13.80 21.87
CA GLY A 77 4.02 -13.83 20.45
C GLY A 77 5.07 -14.90 20.13
N LEU A 78 5.31 -15.12 18.83
CA LEU A 78 6.35 -16.03 18.33
C LEU A 78 7.66 -15.87 19.12
N SER A 79 8.21 -17.00 19.60
CA SER A 79 9.59 -17.02 20.10
C SER A 79 10.53 -16.57 18.99
N CYS A 80 11.60 -15.84 19.32
CA CYS A 80 12.60 -15.38 18.34
C CYS A 80 13.12 -16.53 17.45
N ARG A 81 13.28 -17.74 18.02
CA ARG A 81 13.66 -18.93 17.24
C ARG A 81 12.60 -19.32 16.22
N ASP A 82 11.33 -19.33 16.63
CA ASP A 82 10.21 -19.74 15.77
C ASP A 82 9.94 -18.68 14.69
N GLU A 83 10.14 -17.39 14.98
CA GLU A 83 10.09 -16.31 14.00
C GLU A 83 11.16 -16.50 12.91
N TRP A 84 12.40 -16.82 13.28
CA TRP A 84 13.48 -17.07 12.33
C TRP A 84 13.20 -18.30 11.45
N ILE A 85 12.78 -19.41 12.05
CA ILE A 85 12.46 -20.63 11.31
C ILE A 85 11.29 -20.35 10.33
N THR A 86 10.26 -19.65 10.79
CA THR A 86 9.11 -19.26 9.95
C THR A 86 9.52 -18.30 8.83
N SER A 87 10.40 -17.33 9.09
CA SER A 87 10.96 -16.39 8.11
C SER A 87 11.76 -17.11 7.01
N LEU A 88 12.60 -18.07 7.38
CA LEU A 88 13.36 -18.88 6.43
C LEU A 88 12.45 -19.82 5.64
N PHE A 89 11.44 -20.40 6.28
CA PHE A 89 10.43 -21.21 5.62
C PHE A 89 9.61 -20.40 4.61
N ALA A 90 9.13 -19.21 5.00
CA ALA A 90 8.46 -18.27 4.11
C ALA A 90 9.35 -17.90 2.91
N SER A 91 10.66 -17.70 3.14
CA SER A 91 11.65 -17.44 2.09
C SER A 91 11.74 -18.59 1.07
N VAL A 92 11.72 -19.85 1.53
CA VAL A 92 11.64 -21.03 0.64
C VAL A 92 10.37 -20.96 -0.22
N VAL A 93 9.21 -20.73 0.38
CA VAL A 93 7.90 -20.66 -0.32
C VAL A 93 7.87 -19.52 -1.36
N ILE A 94 8.37 -18.34 -0.99
CA ILE A 94 8.48 -17.18 -1.88
C ILE A 94 9.30 -17.51 -3.13
N ALA A 95 10.35 -18.32 -3.01
CA ALA A 95 11.28 -18.63 -4.10
C ALA A 95 10.89 -19.85 -4.98
N LEU A 96 9.84 -20.60 -4.62
CA LEU A 96 9.41 -21.78 -5.40
C LEU A 96 9.01 -21.43 -6.84
N ARG A 97 9.30 -22.32 -7.79
CA ARG A 97 8.76 -22.25 -9.15
C ARG A 97 7.29 -22.69 -9.18
N PRO A 98 6.45 -22.16 -10.10
CA PRO A 98 5.05 -22.58 -10.26
C PRO A 98 4.83 -24.10 -10.42
N GLN A 99 5.79 -24.82 -10.99
CA GLN A 99 5.70 -26.27 -11.24
C GLN A 99 6.05 -27.13 -10.02
N THR A 100 6.52 -26.53 -8.92
CA THR A 100 6.99 -27.27 -7.75
C THR A 100 5.82 -27.85 -6.99
N ARG A 101 5.84 -29.17 -6.74
CA ARG A 101 4.79 -29.81 -5.94
C ARG A 101 4.95 -29.45 -4.47
N ILE A 102 3.87 -28.96 -3.88
CA ILE A 102 3.83 -28.55 -2.47
C ILE A 102 3.13 -29.65 -1.67
N PRO A 103 3.83 -30.34 -0.76
CA PRO A 103 3.18 -31.32 0.11
C PRO A 103 2.24 -30.62 1.10
N ASN A 104 1.07 -31.22 1.35
CA ASN A 104 0.09 -30.76 2.35
C ASN A 104 -0.20 -29.25 2.30
N ILE A 105 -0.65 -28.76 1.14
CA ILE A 105 -0.91 -27.33 0.93
C ILE A 105 -1.86 -26.71 1.96
N ARG A 106 -2.86 -27.46 2.45
CA ARG A 106 -3.78 -26.98 3.50
C ARG A 106 -3.06 -26.63 4.81
N LEU A 107 -2.10 -27.47 5.21
CA LEU A 107 -1.28 -27.24 6.40
C LEU A 107 -0.37 -26.02 6.23
N LEU A 108 0.21 -25.87 5.04
CA LEU A 108 1.00 -24.68 4.68
C LEU A 108 0.18 -23.39 4.80
N LEU A 109 -1.01 -23.38 4.21
CA LEU A 109 -1.92 -22.23 4.26
C LEU A 109 -2.30 -21.88 5.69
N GLN A 110 -2.64 -22.88 6.50
CA GLN A 110 -2.99 -22.69 7.91
C GLN A 110 -1.82 -22.08 8.70
N LEU A 111 -0.61 -22.66 8.57
CA LEU A 111 0.59 -22.19 9.25
C LEU A 111 0.94 -20.73 8.88
N LEU A 112 0.96 -20.42 7.59
CA LEU A 112 1.26 -19.06 7.13
C LEU A 112 0.15 -18.08 7.53
N THR A 113 -1.11 -18.50 7.54
CA THR A 113 -2.22 -17.63 7.97
C THR A 113 -2.17 -17.35 9.47
N THR A 114 -1.89 -18.36 10.31
CA THR A 114 -1.77 -18.17 11.76
C THR A 114 -0.62 -17.21 12.10
N THR A 115 0.57 -17.43 11.51
CA THR A 115 1.73 -16.57 11.74
C THR A 115 1.55 -15.17 11.16
N LEU A 116 0.85 -15.03 10.04
CA LEU A 116 0.46 -13.74 9.48
C LEU A 116 -0.38 -12.92 10.46
N LEU A 117 -1.40 -13.54 11.08
CA LEU A 117 -2.31 -12.85 12.00
C LEU A 117 -1.59 -12.38 13.28
N GLU A 118 -0.48 -13.04 13.62
CA GLU A 118 0.45 -12.61 14.68
C GLU A 118 1.37 -11.44 14.26
N GLY A 119 1.33 -11.02 12.99
CA GLY A 119 2.08 -9.88 12.45
C GLY A 119 3.31 -10.26 11.60
N HIS A 120 3.50 -11.55 11.30
CA HIS A 120 4.66 -12.00 10.55
C HIS A 120 4.55 -11.69 9.05
N LEU A 121 5.17 -10.57 8.64
CA LEU A 121 5.16 -10.06 7.26
C LEU A 121 5.67 -11.06 6.20
N PRO A 122 6.76 -11.83 6.42
CA PRO A 122 7.20 -12.82 5.43
C PRO A 122 6.14 -13.88 5.13
N SER A 123 5.29 -14.23 6.11
CA SER A 123 4.16 -15.14 5.87
C SER A 123 3.12 -14.54 4.92
N ALA A 124 2.86 -13.24 5.01
CA ALA A 124 1.98 -12.52 4.08
C ALA A 124 2.50 -12.58 2.65
N GLN A 125 3.80 -12.29 2.51
CA GLN A 125 4.51 -12.31 1.24
C GLN A 125 4.55 -13.72 0.64
N ALA A 126 4.73 -14.75 1.48
CA ALA A 126 4.67 -16.15 1.08
C ALA A 126 3.28 -16.57 0.60
N LEU A 127 2.20 -16.18 1.31
CA LEU A 127 0.83 -16.42 0.88
C LEU A 127 0.51 -15.76 -0.46
N GLY A 128 0.89 -14.49 -0.63
CA GLY A 128 0.75 -13.79 -1.92
C GLY A 128 1.50 -14.49 -3.04
N SER A 129 2.76 -14.87 -2.79
CA SER A 129 3.59 -15.61 -3.75
C SER A 129 3.01 -16.99 -4.09
N LEU A 130 2.45 -17.68 -3.10
CA LEU A 130 1.83 -18.98 -3.27
C LEU A 130 0.60 -18.87 -4.18
N VAL A 131 -0.36 -18.00 -3.83
CA VAL A 131 -1.59 -17.77 -4.62
C VAL A 131 -1.29 -17.31 -6.05
N ASN A 132 -0.20 -16.55 -6.26
CA ASN A 132 0.25 -16.15 -7.59
C ASN A 132 0.74 -17.33 -8.44
N LYS A 133 1.47 -18.27 -7.85
CA LYS A 133 2.23 -19.31 -8.55
C LYS A 133 1.54 -20.67 -8.62
N LEU A 134 0.51 -20.91 -7.80
CA LEU A 134 -0.20 -22.20 -7.78
C LEU A 134 -0.85 -22.52 -9.15
N PRO A 135 -0.68 -23.76 -9.65
CA PRO A 135 -1.36 -24.23 -10.84
C PRO A 135 -2.89 -24.30 -10.60
N VAL A 136 -3.67 -24.34 -11.68
CA VAL A 136 -5.14 -24.44 -11.61
C VAL A 136 -5.55 -25.74 -10.90
N ASN A 137 -4.88 -26.85 -11.23
CA ASN A 137 -5.02 -28.14 -10.57
C ASN A 137 -3.76 -28.40 -9.74
N ILE A 138 -3.91 -28.46 -8.42
CA ILE A 138 -2.79 -28.60 -7.48
C ILE A 138 -2.55 -30.08 -7.15
N SER A 139 -3.64 -30.83 -6.97
CA SER A 139 -3.68 -32.29 -6.88
C SER A 139 -4.99 -32.82 -7.49
N GLU A 140 -5.18 -34.13 -7.56
CA GLU A 140 -6.42 -34.75 -8.04
C GLU A 140 -7.66 -34.28 -7.24
N ASP A 141 -7.45 -33.94 -5.95
CA ASP A 141 -8.51 -33.56 -5.00
C ASP A 141 -8.49 -32.08 -4.56
N CYS A 142 -7.63 -31.22 -5.12
CA CYS A 142 -7.52 -29.83 -4.68
C CYS A 142 -7.27 -28.85 -5.84
N SER A 143 -8.19 -27.90 -6.00
CA SER A 143 -8.12 -26.85 -7.02
C SER A 143 -7.63 -25.53 -6.43
N LEU A 144 -7.14 -24.64 -7.31
CA LEU A 144 -6.80 -23.26 -6.95
C LEU A 144 -8.00 -22.51 -6.33
N GLU A 145 -9.20 -22.69 -6.89
CA GLU A 145 -10.40 -22.02 -6.38
C GLU A 145 -10.75 -22.49 -4.98
N GLU A 146 -10.58 -23.79 -4.68
CA GLU A 146 -10.78 -24.30 -3.33
C GLU A 146 -9.76 -23.72 -2.34
N VAL A 147 -8.49 -23.57 -2.75
CA VAL A 147 -7.46 -22.92 -1.94
C VAL A 147 -7.80 -21.45 -1.68
N ILE A 148 -8.23 -20.72 -2.69
CA ILE A 148 -8.64 -19.32 -2.54
C ILE A 148 -9.88 -19.25 -1.64
N ASP A 149 -10.91 -20.05 -1.88
CA ASP A 149 -12.11 -20.05 -1.06
C ASP A 149 -11.82 -20.45 0.39
N THR A 150 -10.94 -21.41 0.65
CA THR A 150 -10.54 -21.76 2.03
C THR A 150 -9.77 -20.63 2.71
N LEU A 151 -8.92 -19.90 1.98
CA LEU A 151 -8.27 -18.70 2.50
C LEU A 151 -9.30 -17.64 2.88
N PHE A 152 -10.27 -17.35 2.00
CA PHE A 152 -11.25 -16.28 2.21
C PHE A 152 -12.41 -16.66 3.16
N LYS A 153 -12.66 -17.95 3.41
CA LYS A 153 -13.64 -18.46 4.40
C LYS A 153 -13.15 -18.39 5.85
N ASN A 154 -11.89 -18.06 6.08
CA ASN A 154 -11.39 -17.93 7.45
C ASN A 154 -12.08 -16.73 8.13
N GLU A 155 -12.70 -16.99 9.30
CA GLU A 155 -13.54 -16.06 10.05
C GLU A 155 -12.91 -14.66 10.24
N MET A 156 -11.59 -14.56 10.31
CA MET A 156 -10.92 -13.26 10.42
C MET A 156 -11.04 -12.39 9.17
N TRP A 157 -10.95 -12.98 7.98
CA TRP A 157 -11.23 -12.25 6.74
C TRP A 157 -12.71 -11.95 6.66
N CYS A 158 -13.58 -12.90 7.02
CA CYS A 158 -15.03 -12.70 7.04
C CYS A 158 -15.45 -11.56 7.98
N ASN A 159 -14.79 -11.37 9.12
CA ASN A 159 -15.07 -10.26 10.02
C ASN A 159 -14.77 -8.89 9.39
N ILE A 160 -13.78 -8.82 8.49
CA ILE A 160 -13.46 -7.62 7.70
C ILE A 160 -14.37 -7.52 6.46
N ILE A 161 -14.70 -8.64 5.82
CA ILE A 161 -15.48 -8.73 4.57
C ILE A 161 -16.99 -8.50 4.81
N ILE A 162 -17.54 -8.97 5.94
CA ILE A 162 -19.00 -8.97 6.23
C ILE A 162 -19.45 -7.75 7.03
N GLY A 163 -18.52 -6.96 7.59
CA GLY A 163 -18.85 -5.68 8.23
C GLY A 163 -20.06 -5.75 9.17
N LYS A 164 -19.97 -6.52 10.26
CA LYS A 164 -20.95 -6.57 11.38
C LYS A 164 -22.38 -6.03 11.06
N GLU A 165 -23.18 -6.78 10.31
CA GLU A 165 -24.63 -6.78 10.53
C GLU A 165 -24.93 -7.81 11.62
N GLY A 166 -24.75 -7.40 12.88
CA GLY A 166 -25.06 -8.21 14.06
C GLY A 166 -26.04 -7.47 14.94
N ASN A 167 -27.32 -7.53 14.59
CA ASN A 167 -28.45 -7.12 15.43
C ASN A 167 -28.67 -8.15 16.55
N ASP A 168 -27.68 -8.36 17.42
CA ASP A 168 -27.86 -9.23 18.59
C ASP A 168 -27.25 -8.59 19.83
N GLY A 169 -28.09 -8.40 20.85
CA GLY A 169 -27.82 -7.66 22.09
C GLY A 169 -26.86 -8.36 23.05
N GLY A 170 -25.71 -8.81 22.57
CA GLY A 170 -24.61 -9.27 23.40
C GLY A 170 -23.55 -8.19 23.51
N ALA A 171 -23.28 -7.70 24.73
CA ALA A 171 -22.23 -6.73 25.01
C ALA A 171 -20.88 -7.19 24.42
N VAL A 172 -20.49 -6.64 23.27
CA VAL A 172 -19.20 -6.95 22.64
C VAL A 172 -18.11 -6.17 23.37
N ASN A 173 -17.17 -6.93 23.91
CA ASN A 173 -16.03 -6.54 24.71
C ASN A 173 -15.33 -5.27 24.17
N MET A 174 -15.46 -4.18 24.93
CA MET A 174 -14.92 -2.86 24.66
C MET A 174 -13.39 -2.83 24.89
N GLY A 175 -12.60 -2.48 23.87
CA GLY A 175 -11.24 -1.92 24.05
C GLY A 175 -10.04 -2.88 24.13
N ASN A 176 -9.97 -3.97 23.35
CA ASN A 176 -8.75 -4.79 23.30
C ASN A 176 -7.83 -4.39 22.11
N PRO A 177 -6.70 -3.69 22.33
CA PRO A 177 -5.77 -3.28 21.26
C PRO A 177 -5.22 -4.46 20.44
N ARG A 178 -5.25 -5.70 20.95
CA ARG A 178 -4.87 -6.89 20.18
C ARG A 178 -5.81 -7.16 18.99
N ILE A 179 -7.10 -6.85 19.11
CA ILE A 179 -8.07 -7.04 18.02
C ILE A 179 -7.75 -6.06 16.88
N SER A 180 -7.41 -4.80 17.23
CA SER A 180 -7.02 -3.77 16.27
C SER A 180 -5.74 -4.12 15.48
N SER A 181 -4.72 -4.65 16.16
CA SER A 181 -3.48 -5.09 15.51
C SER A 181 -3.71 -6.31 14.62
N MET A 182 -4.54 -7.26 15.06
CA MET A 182 -4.87 -8.45 14.27
C MET A 182 -5.65 -8.10 13.01
N ASN A 183 -6.58 -7.14 13.08
CA ASN A 183 -7.31 -6.64 11.92
C ASN A 183 -6.39 -5.92 10.92
N SER A 184 -5.41 -5.16 11.42
CA SER A 184 -4.41 -4.49 10.57
C SER A 184 -3.49 -5.50 9.88
N HIS A 185 -3.02 -6.53 10.59
CA HIS A 185 -2.23 -7.63 10.02
C HIS A 185 -3.02 -8.42 8.98
N ALA A 186 -4.32 -8.65 9.22
CA ALA A 186 -5.20 -9.21 8.24
C ALA A 186 -5.23 -8.32 7.00
N VAL A 187 -5.54 -7.02 7.07
CA VAL A 187 -5.53 -6.13 5.89
C VAL A 187 -4.21 -6.21 5.10
N ILE A 188 -3.05 -6.25 5.77
CA ILE A 188 -1.74 -6.45 5.14
C ILE A 188 -1.68 -7.80 4.41
N GLY A 189 -2.15 -8.87 5.02
CA GLY A 189 -2.24 -10.19 4.41
C GLY A 189 -3.16 -10.24 3.19
N LEU A 190 -4.36 -9.63 3.27
CA LEU A 190 -5.27 -9.48 2.13
C LEU A 190 -4.57 -8.73 1.01
N ALA A 191 -3.79 -7.70 1.34
CA ALA A 191 -3.09 -6.89 0.34
C ALA A 191 -2.03 -7.71 -0.41
N TRP A 192 -1.24 -8.53 0.30
CA TRP A 192 -0.25 -9.41 -0.35
C TRP A 192 -0.89 -10.54 -1.16
N ILE A 193 -1.96 -11.16 -0.65
CA ILE A 193 -2.75 -12.14 -1.41
C ILE A 193 -3.36 -11.49 -2.65
N GLY A 194 -3.99 -10.32 -2.47
CA GLY A 194 -4.56 -9.50 -3.52
C GLY A 194 -3.53 -9.12 -4.58
N LYS A 195 -2.29 -8.79 -4.19
CA LYS A 195 -1.19 -8.52 -5.12
C LYS A 195 -0.87 -9.74 -5.98
N GLY A 196 -0.80 -10.92 -5.36
CA GLY A 196 -0.60 -12.18 -6.09
C GLY A 196 -1.72 -12.48 -7.10
N LEU A 197 -2.98 -12.26 -6.70
CA LEU A 197 -4.17 -12.38 -7.55
C LEU A 197 -4.16 -11.35 -8.69
N LEU A 198 -3.81 -10.11 -8.39
CA LEU A 198 -3.70 -9.01 -9.34
C LEU A 198 -2.66 -9.30 -10.42
N MET A 199 -1.45 -9.69 -10.02
CA MET A 199 -0.38 -10.00 -10.96
C MET A 199 -0.71 -11.19 -11.86
N ARG A 200 -1.48 -12.18 -11.37
CA ARG A 200 -1.96 -13.30 -12.19
C ARG A 200 -3.26 -13.04 -12.95
N GLY A 201 -3.94 -11.91 -12.69
CA GLY A 201 -5.22 -11.53 -13.29
C GLY A 201 -6.40 -12.42 -12.90
N HIS A 202 -6.53 -12.73 -11.62
CA HIS A 202 -7.63 -13.52 -11.05
C HIS A 202 -8.86 -12.66 -10.72
N GLU A 203 -10.07 -13.20 -10.85
CA GLU A 203 -11.33 -12.46 -10.64
C GLU A 203 -11.61 -12.10 -9.17
N LYS A 204 -11.26 -12.99 -8.23
CA LYS A 204 -11.36 -12.79 -6.77
C LYS A 204 -10.63 -11.55 -6.24
N LEU A 205 -9.76 -10.93 -7.03
CA LEU A 205 -9.20 -9.61 -6.71
C LEU A 205 -10.30 -8.58 -6.44
N LYS A 206 -11.42 -8.65 -7.17
CA LYS A 206 -12.53 -7.71 -7.01
C LYS A 206 -13.03 -7.71 -5.56
N ASP A 207 -13.18 -8.88 -4.96
CA ASP A 207 -13.67 -9.02 -3.58
C ASP A 207 -12.71 -8.36 -2.60
N VAL A 208 -11.40 -8.62 -2.73
CA VAL A 208 -10.35 -7.97 -1.92
C VAL A 208 -10.44 -6.44 -2.01
N THR A 209 -10.57 -5.92 -3.23
CA THR A 209 -10.58 -4.47 -3.47
C THR A 209 -11.86 -3.81 -2.98
N MET A 210 -12.99 -4.52 -3.07
CA MET A 210 -14.26 -4.07 -2.53
C MET A 210 -14.24 -4.05 -1.01
N THR A 211 -13.57 -5.01 -0.36
CA THR A 211 -13.35 -5.00 1.09
C THR A 211 -12.53 -3.78 1.53
N PHE A 212 -11.47 -3.43 0.80
CA PHE A 212 -10.71 -2.22 1.12
C PHE A 212 -11.53 -0.94 0.90
N LEU A 213 -12.27 -0.86 -0.22
CA LEU A 213 -13.15 0.29 -0.47
C LEU A 213 -14.29 0.41 0.55
N SER A 214 -14.91 -0.70 0.95
CA SER A 214 -15.95 -0.69 1.97
C SER A 214 -15.38 -0.20 3.29
N GLU A 215 -14.21 -0.70 3.72
CA GLU A 215 -13.54 -0.24 4.94
C GLU A 215 -13.21 1.25 4.88
N LEU A 216 -12.73 1.73 3.74
CA LEU A 216 -12.47 3.15 3.53
C LEU A 216 -13.71 4.02 3.63
N VAL A 217 -14.90 3.52 3.28
CA VAL A 217 -16.16 4.28 3.25
C VAL A 217 -17.00 4.07 4.51
N SER A 218 -16.82 2.97 5.25
CA SER A 218 -17.57 2.59 6.45
C SER A 218 -17.76 3.78 7.40
N SER A 219 -19.03 4.12 7.64
CA SER A 219 -19.42 5.20 8.53
C SER A 219 -19.33 4.75 9.98
N GLY A 220 -18.18 4.96 10.62
CA GLY A 220 -18.17 5.09 12.08
C GLY A 220 -19.03 6.30 12.44
N HIS A 221 -20.02 6.14 13.32
CA HIS A 221 -20.89 7.24 13.73
C HIS A 221 -20.07 8.44 14.23
N ASN A 222 -20.39 9.61 13.66
CA ASN A 222 -20.19 10.98 14.15
C ASN A 222 -18.82 11.42 14.69
N GLY A 223 -18.21 12.34 13.93
CA GLY A 223 -17.26 13.30 14.47
C GLY A 223 -16.56 14.08 13.36
N ASN A 224 -16.97 15.33 13.12
CA ASN A 224 -16.23 16.29 12.28
C ASN A 224 -14.94 16.75 13.00
N LEU A 225 -14.03 15.82 13.31
CA LEU A 225 -12.68 16.14 13.73
C LEU A 225 -11.71 15.69 12.64
N LEU A 226 -11.02 16.68 12.06
CA LEU A 226 -9.75 16.45 11.39
C LEU A 226 -8.81 15.72 12.38
N PRO A 227 -7.97 14.77 11.94
CA PRO A 227 -7.14 13.96 12.84
C PRO A 227 -5.99 14.75 13.52
N PHE A 228 -6.03 16.08 13.52
CA PHE A 228 -4.90 16.94 13.87
C PHE A 228 -5.01 17.51 15.29
N LYS A 229 -4.41 16.75 16.20
CA LYS A 229 -3.91 17.07 17.54
C LYS A 229 -4.91 17.35 18.69
N ASP A 230 -4.63 16.63 19.77
CA ASP A 230 -4.87 16.94 21.19
C ASP A 230 -6.32 17.05 21.68
N GLN A 231 -7.03 15.92 21.61
CA GLN A 231 -7.68 15.27 22.77
C GLN A 231 -8.45 14.03 22.28
N MET A 232 -7.74 12.92 22.03
CA MET A 232 -8.36 11.62 21.77
C MET A 232 -8.87 11.03 23.10
N LYS A 233 -10.19 10.97 23.28
CA LYS A 233 -10.82 10.48 24.51
C LYS A 233 -11.47 9.09 24.40
N ASP A 234 -11.46 8.44 23.24
CA ASP A 234 -12.06 7.10 23.10
C ASP A 234 -11.19 6.12 22.31
N GLY A 235 -10.96 4.94 22.88
CA GLY A 235 -10.10 3.89 22.32
C GLY A 235 -10.69 3.21 21.09
N ALA A 236 -12.02 3.22 20.93
CA ALA A 236 -12.72 2.60 19.80
C ALA A 236 -12.57 3.40 18.50
N GLU A 237 -12.53 4.74 18.57
CA GLU A 237 -12.34 5.59 17.38
C GLU A 237 -10.94 5.43 16.78
N HIS A 238 -9.92 5.31 17.63
CA HIS A 238 -8.53 5.11 17.20
C HIS A 238 -8.34 3.78 16.44
N GLU A 239 -9.03 2.72 16.86
CA GLU A 239 -9.00 1.41 16.19
C GLU A 239 -9.57 1.47 14.76
N VAL A 240 -10.73 2.11 14.58
CA VAL A 240 -11.35 2.29 13.26
C VAL A 240 -10.45 3.11 12.33
N LEU A 241 -9.79 4.15 12.84
CA LEU A 241 -8.87 4.96 12.05
C LEU A 241 -7.61 4.17 11.61
N CYS A 242 -7.07 3.31 12.46
CA CYS A 242 -5.92 2.46 12.11
C CYS A 242 -6.26 1.44 11.03
N LEU A 243 -7.46 0.86 11.10
CA LEU A 243 -7.92 -0.10 10.10
C LEU A 243 -8.13 0.56 8.72
N ARG A 244 -8.76 1.74 8.71
CA ARG A 244 -8.95 2.55 7.49
C ARG A 244 -7.64 3.01 6.88
N LYS A 245 -6.69 3.42 7.72
CA LYS A 245 -5.33 3.72 7.27
C LYS A 245 -4.68 2.50 6.62
N SER A 246 -4.78 1.34 7.26
CA SER A 246 -4.25 0.08 6.72
C SER A 246 -4.90 -0.28 5.39
N ALA A 247 -6.22 -0.06 5.25
CA ALA A 247 -6.95 -0.27 4.00
C ALA A 247 -6.50 0.71 2.90
N ALA A 248 -6.18 1.96 3.23
CA ALA A 248 -5.60 2.90 2.28
C ALA A 248 -4.20 2.46 1.85
N ASP A 249 -3.34 2.10 2.81
CA ASP A 249 -1.97 1.64 2.56
C ASP A 249 -1.91 0.27 1.84
N ALA A 250 -2.97 -0.53 1.89
CA ALA A 250 -3.08 -1.76 1.11
C ALA A 250 -2.95 -1.50 -0.40
N PHE A 251 -3.43 -0.35 -0.90
CA PHE A 251 -3.26 0.02 -2.32
C PHE A 251 -1.79 0.24 -2.69
N HIS A 252 -0.97 0.71 -1.75
CA HIS A 252 0.48 0.80 -1.95
C HIS A 252 1.10 -0.59 -2.12
N ILE A 253 0.71 -1.56 -1.30
CA ILE A 253 1.19 -2.95 -1.41
C ILE A 253 0.77 -3.55 -2.77
N LEU A 254 -0.48 -3.36 -3.19
CA LEU A 254 -1.00 -3.89 -4.45
C LEU A 254 -0.22 -3.36 -5.67
N MET A 255 0.14 -2.08 -5.66
CA MET A 255 0.65 -1.40 -6.85
C MET A 255 2.18 -1.30 -6.93
N SER A 256 2.86 -1.21 -5.79
CA SER A 256 4.32 -1.05 -5.77
C SER A 256 5.03 -2.30 -6.24
N ASP A 257 6.25 -2.19 -6.76
CA ASP A 257 7.08 -3.39 -6.98
C ASP A 257 7.71 -3.85 -5.65
N SER A 258 8.11 -5.12 -5.56
CA SER A 258 8.75 -5.64 -4.35
C SER A 258 9.98 -6.47 -4.69
N ASP A 259 11.11 -6.09 -4.11
CA ASP A 259 12.34 -6.89 -4.19
C ASP A 259 12.29 -8.11 -3.26
N ALA A 260 11.42 -8.09 -2.25
CA ALA A 260 11.32 -9.12 -1.24
C ALA A 260 10.58 -10.37 -1.74
N CYS A 261 9.52 -10.21 -2.55
CA CYS A 261 8.69 -11.29 -3.07
C CYS A 261 7.96 -10.88 -4.36
N LEU A 262 7.17 -11.79 -4.96
CA LEU A 262 6.28 -11.47 -6.09
C LEU A 262 6.98 -10.73 -7.25
N ASN A 263 8.20 -11.13 -7.59
CA ASN A 263 8.95 -10.60 -8.71
C ASN A 263 9.49 -11.74 -9.58
N ARG A 264 10.02 -11.40 -10.76
CA ARG A 264 10.51 -12.40 -11.73
C ARG A 264 11.70 -13.21 -11.22
N ASN A 265 12.52 -12.65 -10.33
CA ASN A 265 13.65 -13.38 -9.73
C ASN A 265 13.17 -14.55 -8.86
N TYR A 266 11.94 -14.47 -8.34
CA TYR A 266 11.29 -15.51 -7.54
C TYR A 266 10.12 -16.19 -8.28
N HIS A 267 10.21 -16.24 -9.62
CA HIS A 267 9.30 -16.98 -10.50
C HIS A 267 7.83 -16.55 -10.42
N ALA A 268 7.55 -15.30 -10.05
CA ALA A 268 6.20 -14.77 -10.03
C ALA A 268 5.60 -14.69 -11.44
N ILE A 269 4.32 -15.04 -11.55
CA ILE A 269 3.50 -14.86 -12.76
C ILE A 269 3.06 -13.40 -12.82
N VAL A 270 3.59 -12.66 -13.79
CA VAL A 270 3.32 -11.23 -13.99
C VAL A 270 2.61 -11.03 -15.33
N ARG A 271 1.29 -10.80 -15.32
CA ARG A 271 0.55 -10.44 -16.51
C ARG A 271 0.96 -9.04 -17.00
N PRO A 272 1.16 -8.84 -18.31
CA PRO A 272 1.43 -7.53 -18.86
C PRO A 272 0.32 -6.52 -18.50
N LEU A 273 0.71 -5.27 -18.26
CA LEU A 273 -0.20 -4.14 -18.01
C LEU A 273 -1.13 -4.32 -16.80
N TYR A 274 -0.83 -5.20 -15.85
CA TYR A 274 -1.72 -5.44 -14.70
C TYR A 274 -1.98 -4.15 -13.90
N LYS A 275 -0.97 -3.29 -13.70
CA LYS A 275 -1.11 -1.99 -13.01
C LYS A 275 -2.07 -1.06 -13.75
N GLN A 276 -1.93 -0.95 -15.08
CA GLN A 276 -2.85 -0.14 -15.91
C GLN A 276 -4.28 -0.68 -15.88
N ARG A 277 -4.46 -1.99 -16.02
CA ARG A 277 -5.79 -2.62 -15.96
C ARG A 277 -6.45 -2.38 -14.61
N PHE A 278 -5.68 -2.49 -13.53
CA PHE A 278 -6.16 -2.22 -12.18
C PHE A 278 -6.56 -0.76 -12.00
N PHE A 279 -5.73 0.18 -12.44
CA PHE A 279 -6.06 1.60 -12.45
C PHE A 279 -7.39 1.87 -13.17
N ASN A 280 -7.58 1.32 -14.38
CA ASN A 280 -8.80 1.52 -15.16
C ASN A 280 -10.06 0.99 -14.45
N ILE A 281 -9.93 -0.10 -13.69
CA ILE A 281 -11.03 -0.67 -12.88
C ILE A 281 -11.31 0.23 -11.67
N MET A 282 -10.26 0.62 -10.95
CA MET A 282 -10.37 1.32 -9.67
C MET A 282 -10.74 2.81 -9.81
N LEU A 283 -10.26 3.49 -10.86
CA LEU A 283 -10.49 4.92 -11.08
C LEU A 283 -11.97 5.32 -10.97
N PRO A 284 -12.92 4.73 -11.73
CA PRO A 284 -14.33 5.11 -11.62
C PRO A 284 -14.93 4.84 -10.23
N MET A 285 -14.47 3.80 -9.53
CA MET A 285 -14.93 3.47 -8.18
C MET A 285 -14.46 4.52 -7.17
N PHE A 286 -13.19 4.93 -7.24
CA PHE A 286 -12.66 6.01 -6.40
C PHE A 286 -13.36 7.34 -6.66
N LEU A 287 -13.53 7.73 -7.92
CA LEU A 287 -14.23 8.96 -8.27
C LEU A 287 -15.66 8.96 -7.73
N SER A 288 -16.39 7.85 -7.86
CA SER A 288 -17.75 7.71 -7.30
C SER A 288 -17.74 7.81 -5.77
N ALA A 289 -16.80 7.14 -5.09
CA ALA A 289 -16.70 7.16 -3.64
C ALA A 289 -16.36 8.56 -3.10
N ILE A 290 -15.45 9.29 -3.76
CA ILE A 290 -15.05 10.65 -3.38
C ILE A 290 -16.21 11.62 -3.52
N VAL A 291 -16.98 11.54 -4.61
CA VAL A 291 -18.15 12.42 -4.85
C VAL A 291 -19.25 12.17 -3.82
N LYS A 292 -19.48 10.91 -3.42
CA LYS A 292 -20.51 10.54 -2.43
C LYS A 292 -20.08 10.75 -0.98
N CYS A 293 -18.81 11.10 -0.76
CA CYS A 293 -18.25 11.20 0.57
C CYS A 293 -18.58 12.55 1.20
N ASP A 294 -19.24 12.55 2.35
CA ASP A 294 -19.52 13.78 3.13
C ASP A 294 -18.45 14.05 4.20
N SER A 295 -17.95 13.01 4.86
CA SER A 295 -16.98 13.12 5.95
C SER A 295 -15.59 13.54 5.46
N SER A 296 -15.01 14.57 6.10
CA SER A 296 -13.62 14.97 5.86
C SER A 296 -12.64 13.82 6.12
N THR A 297 -12.82 13.08 7.22
CA THR A 297 -11.92 11.98 7.58
C THR A 297 -11.96 10.85 6.54
N THR A 298 -13.16 10.47 6.08
CA THR A 298 -13.33 9.49 5.01
C THR A 298 -12.64 9.94 3.72
N ARG A 299 -12.82 11.21 3.36
CA ARG A 299 -12.20 11.79 2.17
C ARG A 299 -10.67 11.76 2.23
N CYS A 300 -10.09 11.93 3.42
CA CYS A 300 -8.64 11.85 3.64
C CYS A 300 -8.10 10.48 3.25
N PHE A 301 -8.72 9.41 3.75
CA PHE A 301 -8.29 8.04 3.47
C PHE A 301 -8.55 7.64 2.01
N LEU A 302 -9.64 8.13 1.39
CA LEU A 302 -9.87 7.94 -0.04
C LEU A 302 -8.79 8.63 -0.88
N TYR A 303 -8.38 9.85 -0.54
CA TYR A 303 -7.27 10.53 -1.21
C TYR A 303 -5.93 9.84 -0.98
N GLN A 304 -5.68 9.30 0.21
CA GLN A 304 -4.48 8.49 0.49
C GLN A 304 -4.44 7.23 -0.40
N ALA A 305 -5.54 6.48 -0.46
CA ALA A 305 -5.66 5.29 -1.30
C ALA A 305 -5.54 5.62 -2.80
N PHE A 306 -6.18 6.71 -3.24
CA PHE A 306 -6.07 7.20 -4.62
C PHE A 306 -4.65 7.60 -4.98
N ALA A 307 -3.95 8.31 -4.09
CA ALA A 307 -2.56 8.70 -4.28
C ALA A 307 -1.65 7.48 -4.46
N HIS A 308 -1.84 6.44 -3.63
CA HIS A 308 -1.13 5.16 -3.78
C HIS A 308 -1.42 4.47 -5.11
N LEU A 309 -2.67 4.52 -5.58
CA LEU A 309 -3.05 3.96 -6.89
C LEU A 309 -2.32 4.67 -8.04
N ILE A 310 -2.37 6.00 -8.09
CA ILE A 310 -1.82 6.75 -9.24
C ILE A 310 -0.29 6.79 -9.27
N SER A 311 0.36 6.75 -8.12
CA SER A 311 1.82 6.91 -7.99
C SER A 311 2.60 5.79 -8.67
N GLU A 312 2.04 4.58 -8.65
CA GLU A 312 2.66 3.37 -9.19
C GLU A 312 2.06 2.95 -10.55
N THR A 313 1.12 3.74 -11.07
CA THR A 313 0.50 3.49 -12.38
C THR A 313 1.40 4.05 -13.48
N PRO A 314 1.60 3.33 -14.61
CA PRO A 314 2.36 3.87 -15.74
C PRO A 314 1.82 5.25 -16.19
N LEU A 315 2.70 6.24 -16.29
CA LEU A 315 2.32 7.63 -16.59
C LEU A 315 1.42 7.76 -17.83
N ALA A 316 1.68 6.96 -18.89
CA ALA A 316 0.87 6.97 -20.10
C ALA A 316 -0.62 6.65 -19.85
N ALA A 317 -0.93 5.78 -18.88
CA ALA A 317 -2.31 5.48 -18.50
C ALA A 317 -2.94 6.65 -17.73
N ILE A 318 -2.19 7.26 -16.81
CA ILE A 318 -2.64 8.45 -16.07
C ILE A 318 -2.94 9.61 -17.01
N VAL A 319 -2.05 9.86 -17.98
CA VAL A 319 -2.21 10.92 -18.98
C VAL A 319 -3.46 10.72 -19.83
N GLY A 320 -3.79 9.47 -20.19
CA GLY A 320 -5.01 9.14 -20.93
C GLY A 320 -6.31 9.54 -20.19
N ASP A 321 -6.28 9.61 -18.86
CA ASP A 321 -7.40 10.02 -18.00
C ASP A 321 -7.11 11.33 -17.23
N ALA A 322 -6.16 12.16 -17.70
CA ALA A 322 -5.68 13.34 -16.98
C ALA A 322 -6.80 14.30 -16.55
N LYS A 323 -7.81 14.54 -17.40
CA LYS A 323 -8.95 15.42 -17.08
C LYS A 323 -9.75 14.94 -15.86
N LYS A 324 -9.81 13.62 -15.62
CA LYS A 324 -10.52 13.02 -14.47
C LYS A 324 -9.64 12.96 -13.22
N VAL A 325 -8.35 12.69 -13.41
CA VAL A 325 -7.39 12.50 -12.32
C VAL A 325 -6.94 13.84 -11.72
N LEU A 326 -6.75 14.87 -12.54
CA LEU A 326 -6.17 16.14 -12.13
C LEU A 326 -6.93 16.83 -10.98
N PRO A 327 -8.27 16.96 -11.00
CA PRO A 327 -8.98 17.58 -9.88
C PRO A 327 -8.70 16.88 -8.54
N VAL A 328 -8.66 15.54 -8.55
CA VAL A 328 -8.39 14.73 -7.35
C VAL A 328 -6.95 14.90 -6.88
N ILE A 329 -5.98 15.00 -7.79
CA ILE A 329 -4.58 15.32 -7.45
C ILE A 329 -4.50 16.66 -6.70
N LEU A 330 -5.20 17.69 -7.19
CA LEU A 330 -5.17 19.02 -6.57
C LEU A 330 -5.82 19.02 -5.19
N ASP A 331 -6.88 18.24 -5.00
CA ASP A 331 -7.51 18.03 -3.70
C ASP A 331 -6.62 17.24 -2.73
N CYS A 332 -5.86 16.26 -3.23
CA CYS A 332 -4.87 15.54 -2.43
C CYS A 332 -3.84 16.51 -1.84
N PHE A 333 -3.32 17.46 -2.62
CA PHE A 333 -2.41 18.47 -2.10
C PHE A 333 -3.07 19.37 -1.05
N LEU A 334 -4.29 19.83 -1.29
CA LEU A 334 -5.01 20.68 -0.34
C LEU A 334 -5.23 19.97 1.01
N MET A 335 -5.54 18.68 0.98
CA MET A 335 -5.96 17.94 2.15
C MET A 335 -4.80 17.27 2.89
N LEU A 336 -3.92 16.59 2.17
CA LEU A 336 -2.85 15.77 2.75
C LEU A 336 -1.64 16.61 3.18
N SER A 337 -1.41 17.79 2.59
CA SER A 337 -0.27 18.67 2.95
C SER A 337 -0.31 19.21 4.39
N LYS A 338 -1.46 19.10 5.06
CA LYS A 338 -1.63 19.48 6.46
C LYS A 338 -0.96 18.51 7.43
N ASP A 339 -0.69 17.27 6.99
CA ASP A 339 0.00 16.26 7.77
C ASP A 339 1.45 16.07 7.32
N VAL A 340 2.36 16.05 8.29
CA VAL A 340 3.75 15.63 8.05
C VAL A 340 3.84 14.13 7.72
N SER A 341 2.90 13.31 8.20
CA SER A 341 2.88 11.86 7.97
C SER A 341 2.67 11.50 6.49
N HIS A 342 2.11 12.43 5.70
CA HIS A 342 1.82 12.25 4.28
C HIS A 342 2.88 12.82 3.33
N LYS A 343 4.03 13.29 3.85
CA LYS A 343 5.09 13.88 3.01
C LYS A 343 5.52 12.99 1.83
N GLU A 344 5.69 11.68 2.05
CA GLU A 344 6.10 10.75 0.98
C GLU A 344 4.99 10.59 -0.07
N ILE A 345 3.74 10.59 0.35
CA ILE A 345 2.58 10.52 -0.55
C ILE A 345 2.49 11.78 -1.40
N ILE A 346 2.65 12.95 -0.79
CA ILE A 346 2.66 14.23 -1.51
C ILE A 346 3.80 14.27 -2.53
N TYR A 347 4.98 13.76 -2.15
CA TYR A 347 6.10 13.63 -3.06
C TYR A 347 5.75 12.73 -4.26
N SER A 348 5.19 11.55 -4.05
CA SER A 348 4.77 10.68 -5.15
C SER A 348 3.70 11.32 -6.05
N VAL A 349 2.72 12.02 -5.46
CA VAL A 349 1.66 12.69 -6.22
C VAL A 349 2.19 13.88 -7.03
N ILE A 350 3.16 14.66 -6.53
CA ILE A 350 3.75 15.76 -7.30
C ILE A 350 4.63 15.26 -8.45
N ILE A 351 5.26 14.10 -8.30
CA ILE A 351 5.96 13.44 -9.42
C ILE A 351 4.96 13.06 -10.53
N VAL A 352 3.79 12.51 -10.18
CA VAL A 352 2.72 12.23 -11.16
C VAL A 352 2.25 13.52 -11.84
N LEU A 353 1.98 14.58 -11.08
CA LEU A 353 1.60 15.88 -11.64
C LEU A 353 2.68 16.44 -12.60
N SER A 354 3.95 16.34 -12.22
CA SER A 354 5.09 16.74 -13.07
C SER A 354 5.08 16.00 -14.41
N GLY A 355 4.82 14.69 -14.39
CA GLY A 355 4.63 13.88 -15.59
C GLY A 355 3.47 14.38 -16.47
N ILE A 356 2.32 14.72 -15.88
CA ILE A 356 1.16 15.26 -16.62
C ILE A 356 1.49 16.63 -17.25
N ILE A 357 2.22 17.51 -16.54
CA ILE A 357 2.61 18.84 -17.03
C ILE A 357 3.57 18.74 -18.23
N THR A 358 4.49 17.78 -18.18
CA THR A 358 5.54 17.62 -19.20
C THR A 358 5.10 16.77 -20.40
N ASP A 359 4.07 15.95 -20.26
CA ASP A 359 3.49 15.18 -21.36
C ASP A 359 2.54 16.03 -22.22
N LYS A 360 2.74 16.01 -23.54
CA LYS A 360 1.93 16.80 -24.50
C LYS A 360 0.44 16.48 -24.44
N ASN A 361 0.06 15.22 -24.21
CA ASN A 361 -1.34 14.83 -24.12
C ASN A 361 -1.93 15.21 -22.75
N GLY A 362 -1.09 15.33 -21.72
CA GLY A 362 -1.49 15.77 -20.38
C GLY A 362 -1.72 17.28 -20.29
N GLN A 363 -1.02 18.07 -21.11
CA GLN A 363 -1.07 19.53 -21.09
C GLN A 363 -2.46 20.12 -21.29
N GLU A 364 -3.34 19.49 -22.07
CA GLU A 364 -4.71 19.99 -22.27
C GLU A 364 -5.45 20.12 -20.94
N ALA A 365 -5.39 19.09 -20.08
CA ALA A 365 -6.01 19.12 -18.76
C ALA A 365 -5.38 20.18 -17.84
N ILE A 366 -4.06 20.38 -17.94
CA ILE A 366 -3.33 21.40 -17.17
C ILE A 366 -3.73 22.80 -17.61
N ILE A 367 -3.85 23.05 -18.92
CA ILE A 367 -4.21 24.35 -19.48
C ILE A 367 -5.62 24.76 -19.05
N GLU A 368 -6.57 23.83 -19.08
CA GLU A 368 -7.95 24.06 -18.62
C GLU A 368 -8.02 24.44 -17.13
N ASN A 369 -7.08 23.93 -16.32
CA ASN A 369 -7.07 24.09 -14.87
C ASN A 369 -5.89 24.94 -14.36
N ALA A 370 -5.22 25.69 -15.24
CA ALA A 370 -3.94 26.35 -14.93
C ALA A 370 -3.95 27.22 -13.66
N PRO A 371 -4.99 28.04 -13.38
CA PRO A 371 -5.03 28.83 -12.14
C PRO A 371 -4.98 27.98 -10.88
N THR A 372 -5.75 26.88 -10.84
CA THR A 372 -5.82 25.99 -9.67
C THR A 372 -4.52 25.20 -9.50
N VAL A 373 -3.94 24.71 -10.60
CA VAL A 373 -2.65 24.00 -10.58
C VAL A 373 -1.55 24.93 -10.06
N ILE A 374 -1.45 26.16 -10.59
CA ILE A 374 -0.46 27.14 -10.14
C ILE A 374 -0.68 27.49 -8.67
N CYS A 375 -1.92 27.68 -8.23
CA CYS A 375 -2.23 27.94 -6.83
C CYS A 375 -1.65 26.86 -5.91
N ARG A 376 -1.94 25.58 -6.18
CA ARG A 376 -1.43 24.45 -5.40
C ARG A 376 0.09 24.33 -5.45
N LEU A 377 0.70 24.49 -6.63
CA LEU A 377 2.16 24.45 -6.76
C LEU A 377 2.83 25.58 -5.98
N THR A 378 2.27 26.80 -5.99
CA THR A 378 2.81 27.93 -5.22
C THR A 378 2.80 27.67 -3.71
N GLU A 379 1.77 27.02 -3.18
CA GLU A 379 1.71 26.58 -1.78
C GLU A 379 2.86 25.59 -1.47
N LEU A 380 3.07 24.61 -2.36
CA LEU A 380 4.10 23.57 -2.19
C LEU A 380 5.53 24.09 -2.31
N THR A 381 5.79 25.23 -2.97
CA THR A 381 7.13 25.86 -2.99
C THR A 381 7.65 26.21 -1.60
N SER A 382 6.75 26.32 -0.62
CA SER A 382 7.07 26.63 0.79
C SER A 382 6.82 25.45 1.74
N TYR A 383 6.62 24.24 1.21
CA TYR A 383 6.31 23.06 2.01
C TYR A 383 7.43 22.74 3.02
N PRO A 384 7.16 22.74 4.34
CA PRO A 384 8.23 22.76 5.35
C PRO A 384 8.91 21.40 5.53
N HIS A 385 8.22 20.29 5.26
CA HIS A 385 8.65 18.97 5.75
C HIS A 385 9.56 18.18 4.81
N MET A 386 9.67 18.56 3.54
CA MET A 386 10.50 17.84 2.56
C MET A 386 11.01 18.78 1.47
N MET A 387 12.33 18.84 1.29
CA MET A 387 12.93 19.78 0.33
C MET A 387 12.63 19.40 -1.13
N VAL A 388 12.59 18.10 -1.44
CA VAL A 388 12.35 17.62 -2.81
C VAL A 388 10.96 18.00 -3.30
N ILE A 389 9.96 18.09 -2.42
CA ILE A 389 8.63 18.61 -2.78
C ILE A 389 8.72 20.07 -3.23
N ARG A 390 9.47 20.90 -2.49
CA ARG A 390 9.66 22.32 -2.85
C ARG A 390 10.38 22.46 -4.18
N GLU A 391 11.44 21.69 -4.37
CA GLU A 391 12.20 21.64 -5.63
C GLU A 391 11.32 21.24 -6.81
N THR A 392 10.61 20.10 -6.72
CA THR A 392 9.72 19.62 -7.78
C THR A 392 8.59 20.61 -8.05
N ALA A 393 8.02 21.27 -7.03
CA ALA A 393 6.99 22.28 -7.23
C ALA A 393 7.48 23.48 -8.05
N ILE A 394 8.71 23.93 -7.79
CA ILE A 394 9.34 25.02 -8.55
C ILE A 394 9.64 24.59 -9.99
N GLN A 395 10.12 23.35 -10.19
CA GLN A 395 10.33 22.79 -11.52
C GLN A 395 9.02 22.69 -12.32
N CYS A 396 7.92 22.27 -11.68
CA CYS A 396 6.59 22.25 -12.28
C CYS A 396 6.14 23.68 -12.66
N LEU A 397 6.33 24.67 -11.79
CA LEU A 397 6.04 26.07 -12.13
C LEU A 397 6.88 26.55 -13.32
N ALA A 398 8.15 26.19 -13.39
CA ALA A 398 9.00 26.53 -14.53
C ALA A 398 8.47 25.92 -15.84
N ALA A 399 8.11 24.64 -15.84
CA ALA A 399 7.49 23.98 -17.00
C ALA A 399 6.16 24.64 -17.41
N MET A 400 5.34 25.06 -16.44
CA MET A 400 4.09 25.77 -16.72
C MET A 400 4.29 27.14 -17.39
N SER A 401 5.48 27.75 -17.31
CA SER A 401 5.76 29.03 -17.98
C SER A 401 5.76 28.93 -19.51
N GLU A 402 5.83 27.71 -20.06
CA GLU A 402 5.82 27.43 -21.50
C GLU A 402 4.39 27.26 -22.07
N LEU A 403 3.38 27.22 -21.21
CA LEU A 403 1.97 27.08 -21.61
C LEU A 403 1.45 28.36 -22.30
N PRO A 404 0.31 28.30 -23.01
CA PRO A 404 -0.23 29.45 -23.74
C PRO A 404 -0.35 30.71 -22.87
N HIS A 405 0.25 31.81 -23.34
CA HIS A 405 0.37 33.07 -22.59
C HIS A 405 -0.95 33.55 -21.97
N ALA A 406 -2.04 33.52 -22.73
CA ALA A 406 -3.37 33.94 -22.28
C ALA A 406 -3.88 33.18 -21.05
N ARG A 407 -3.40 31.94 -20.86
CA ARG A 407 -3.80 31.07 -19.75
C ARG A 407 -2.95 31.32 -18.51
N ILE A 408 -1.66 31.63 -18.66
CA ILE A 408 -0.72 31.72 -17.53
C ILE A 408 -0.41 33.15 -17.06
N TYR A 409 -0.50 34.14 -17.94
CA TYR A 409 -0.15 35.53 -17.62
C TYR A 409 -0.91 36.10 -16.40
N PRO A 410 -2.22 35.83 -16.21
CA PRO A 410 -2.95 36.34 -15.03
C PRO A 410 -2.33 35.92 -13.69
N MET A 411 -1.64 34.77 -13.64
CA MET A 411 -1.06 34.22 -12.42
C MET A 411 0.42 34.60 -12.23
N ARG A 412 1.01 35.37 -13.17
CA ARG A 412 2.44 35.75 -13.13
C ARG A 412 2.84 36.39 -11.81
N THR A 413 2.04 37.35 -11.32
CA THR A 413 2.33 38.06 -10.06
C THR A 413 2.34 37.10 -8.87
N GLN A 414 1.36 36.20 -8.79
CA GLN A 414 1.28 35.19 -7.74
C GLN A 414 2.52 34.29 -7.73
N VAL A 415 2.95 33.81 -8.90
CA VAL A 415 4.13 32.95 -9.02
C VAL A 415 5.39 33.68 -8.59
N LEU A 416 5.63 34.92 -9.05
CA LEU A 416 6.81 35.70 -8.69
C LEU A 416 6.86 36.03 -7.19
N GLN A 417 5.70 36.25 -6.55
CA GLN A 417 5.61 36.44 -5.11
C GLN A 417 5.97 35.16 -4.34
N ALA A 418 5.44 34.00 -4.76
CA ALA A 418 5.76 32.72 -4.14
C ALA A 418 7.27 32.38 -4.25
N LEU A 419 7.84 32.57 -5.45
CA LEU A 419 9.26 32.34 -5.70
C LEU A 419 10.19 33.23 -4.88
N SER A 420 9.74 34.44 -4.49
CA SER A 420 10.56 35.32 -3.64
C SER A 420 10.94 34.66 -2.31
N LYS A 421 10.05 33.84 -1.73
CA LYS A 421 10.36 33.05 -0.53
C LYS A 421 11.32 31.89 -0.83
N ALA A 422 11.15 31.22 -1.97
CA ALA A 422 11.98 30.09 -2.37
C ALA A 422 13.42 30.50 -2.72
N LEU A 423 13.65 31.75 -3.14
CA LEU A 423 15.00 32.29 -3.34
C LEU A 423 15.82 32.34 -2.05
N ASP A 424 15.16 32.46 -0.89
CA ASP A 424 15.78 32.46 0.43
C ASP A 424 15.70 31.08 1.11
N ASP A 425 15.42 30.00 0.36
CA ASP A 425 15.36 28.64 0.93
C ASP A 425 16.70 28.24 1.55
N THR A 426 16.66 27.52 2.66
CA THR A 426 17.84 26.96 3.34
C THR A 426 18.73 26.10 2.43
N LYS A 427 18.16 25.45 1.41
CA LYS A 427 18.84 24.50 0.54
C LYS A 427 19.24 25.11 -0.80
N ARG A 428 20.51 24.96 -1.17
CA ARG A 428 21.08 25.54 -2.40
C ARG A 428 20.36 25.07 -3.68
N VAL A 429 20.00 23.80 -3.77
CA VAL A 429 19.32 23.23 -4.96
C VAL A 429 17.95 23.88 -5.17
N VAL A 430 17.18 24.11 -4.10
CA VAL A 430 15.89 24.80 -4.16
C VAL A 430 16.07 26.25 -4.64
N ARG A 431 17.07 26.97 -4.11
CA ARG A 431 17.38 28.33 -4.56
C ARG A 431 17.78 28.39 -6.04
N GLN A 432 18.53 27.40 -6.54
CA GLN A 432 18.93 27.33 -7.95
C GLN A 432 17.72 27.16 -8.86
N GLU A 433 16.79 26.26 -8.53
CA GLU A 433 15.55 26.09 -9.28
C GLU A 433 14.67 27.34 -9.18
N ALA A 434 14.61 28.00 -8.01
CA ALA A 434 13.85 29.24 -7.84
C ALA A 434 14.37 30.37 -8.75
N VAL A 435 15.69 30.50 -8.91
CA VAL A 435 16.30 31.48 -9.82
C VAL A 435 15.87 31.21 -11.26
N LYS A 436 16.00 29.96 -11.73
CA LYS A 436 15.61 29.58 -13.10
C LYS A 436 14.13 29.83 -13.36
N CYS A 437 13.27 29.37 -12.45
CA CYS A 437 11.82 29.55 -12.55
C CYS A 437 11.46 31.05 -12.56
N ARG A 438 12.07 31.86 -11.69
CA ARG A 438 11.81 33.30 -11.65
C ARG A 438 12.20 33.98 -12.95
N GLN A 439 13.32 33.62 -13.56
CA GLN A 439 13.75 34.16 -14.85
C GLN A 439 12.72 33.85 -15.95
N ALA A 440 12.26 32.60 -16.02
CA ALA A 440 11.25 32.18 -17.00
C ALA A 440 9.95 32.99 -16.86
N TRP A 441 9.40 33.07 -15.64
CA TRP A 441 8.17 33.83 -15.37
C TRP A 441 8.33 35.35 -15.49
N ALA A 442 9.50 35.89 -15.15
CA ALA A 442 9.75 37.32 -15.31
C ALA A 442 9.76 37.74 -16.78
N SER A 443 10.24 36.87 -17.67
CA SER A 443 10.32 37.10 -19.12
C SER A 443 8.96 37.12 -19.83
N ILE A 444 7.91 36.63 -19.16
CA ILE A 444 6.54 36.71 -19.66
C ILE A 444 6.09 38.18 -19.58
N THR A 445 6.27 38.91 -20.67
CA THR A 445 5.81 40.30 -20.82
C THR A 445 4.35 40.33 -21.26
N SER A 446 3.66 41.45 -21.07
CA SER A 446 2.39 41.71 -21.77
C SER A 446 2.72 41.79 -23.27
N ARG A 447 2.50 40.71 -24.02
CA ARG A 447 2.49 40.84 -25.48
C ARG A 447 1.33 41.77 -25.82
N SER A 448 1.62 42.94 -26.39
CA SER A 448 0.59 43.70 -27.09
C SER A 448 0.03 42.75 -28.15
N LEU A 449 -1.25 42.41 -28.02
CA LEU A 449 -2.00 41.77 -29.09
C LEU A 449 -1.90 42.70 -30.31
N HIS A 450 -0.97 42.41 -31.21
CA HIS A 450 -1.12 42.88 -32.58
C HIS A 450 -2.22 41.98 -33.17
N PHE A 451 -3.41 42.57 -33.23
CA PHE A 451 -4.60 42.05 -33.90
C PHE A 451 -4.32 41.72 -35.36
#